data_AF-A0A2D7LKP1-F1
#
_entry.id   AF-A0A2D7LKP1-F1
#
_cell.length_a   1.000
_cell.length_b   1.000
_cell.length_c   1.000
_cell.angle_alpha   90.00
_cell.angle_beta   90.00
_cell.angle_gamma   90.00
#
_symmetry.space_group_name_H-M   'P 1'
#
loop_
_entity.id
_entity.type
_entity.pdbx_description
1 polymer ?
#
loop_
_entity_poly.entity_id
_entity_poly.type
_entity_poly.pdbx_seq_one_letter_code
_entity_poly.pdbx_strand_id
1 'polypeptide(L)'
;MKNKILVFIFFFLLIKPVNAKDNIMILKLKSGEVVIELFDKIAPNHVKRFKDLANEKKYDGVVFHRVIEGFMAQTGDVQFGNSSSDTYDIQRAGTGGSDYPDLKAEFSDLPHERGTLSMARSSDPDSANSQFFICFKASPFLDRQYSV
;
A
#
# COMPACT_ATOMS: atom_id res chain seq x y z
N MET A 1 52.34 36.27 -34.60
CA MET A 1 51.34 36.25 -33.50
C MET A 1 50.36 35.14 -33.78
N LYS A 2 50.37 34.03 -33.01
CA LYS A 2 49.47 32.88 -33.22
C LYS A 2 48.29 32.98 -32.25
N ASN A 3 47.10 33.26 -32.77
CA ASN A 3 45.86 33.32 -32.00
C ASN A 3 45.46 31.90 -31.59
N LYS A 4 45.46 31.62 -30.28
CA LYS A 4 44.90 30.38 -29.74
C LYS A 4 43.40 30.58 -29.54
N ILE A 5 42.60 29.92 -30.37
CA ILE A 5 41.14 29.81 -30.17
C ILE A 5 40.92 28.87 -28.98
N LEU A 6 40.37 29.43 -27.90
CA LEU A 6 39.98 28.68 -26.70
C LEU A 6 38.56 28.15 -26.95
N VAL A 7 38.44 26.86 -27.28
CA VAL A 7 37.14 26.19 -27.43
C VAL A 7 36.62 25.85 -26.03
N PHE A 8 35.63 26.61 -25.55
CA PHE A 8 34.86 26.24 -24.36
C PHE A 8 33.87 25.14 -24.73
N ILE A 9 34.23 23.89 -24.42
CA ILE A 9 33.30 22.76 -24.47
C ILE A 9 32.38 22.90 -23.26
N PHE A 10 31.17 23.42 -23.49
CA PHE A 10 30.09 23.38 -22.52
C PHE A 10 29.62 21.93 -22.38
N PHE A 11 30.13 21.23 -21.37
CA PHE A 11 29.65 19.90 -21.00
C PHE A 11 28.29 20.08 -20.32
N PHE A 12 27.21 19.95 -21.08
CA PHE A 12 25.86 19.87 -20.53
C PHE A 12 25.76 18.54 -19.77
N LEU A 13 26.00 18.57 -18.46
CA LEU A 13 25.69 17.46 -17.58
C LEU A 13 24.16 17.28 -17.63
N LEU A 14 23.69 16.27 -18.36
CA LEU A 14 22.33 15.76 -18.25
C LEU A 14 22.19 15.17 -16.84
N ILE A 15 21.91 16.02 -15.86
CA ILE A 15 21.42 15.58 -14.56
C ILE A 15 20.05 14.99 -14.87
N LYS A 16 19.98 13.67 -15.05
CA LYS A 16 18.68 12.99 -15.00
C LYS A 16 18.15 13.26 -13.60
N PRO A 17 16.98 13.89 -13.42
CA PRO A 17 16.34 13.91 -12.12
C PRO A 17 16.15 12.44 -11.75
N VAL A 18 16.88 11.98 -10.74
CA VAL A 18 16.50 10.76 -10.03
C VAL A 18 15.20 11.13 -9.36
N ASN A 19 14.09 10.86 -10.03
CA ASN A 19 12.82 10.71 -9.36
C ASN A 19 13.03 9.54 -8.41
N ALA A 20 13.37 9.82 -7.16
CA ALA A 20 13.06 8.93 -6.08
C ALA A 20 11.54 8.77 -6.13
N LYS A 21 11.07 7.72 -6.81
CA LYS A 21 9.67 7.33 -6.74
C LYS A 21 9.48 6.89 -5.29
N ASP A 22 9.03 7.81 -4.45
CA ASP A 22 8.71 7.49 -3.06
C ASP A 22 7.47 6.59 -3.05
N ASN A 23 7.70 5.30 -3.27
CA ASN A 23 6.75 4.22 -3.05
C ASN A 23 6.74 3.85 -1.56
N ILE A 24 6.82 4.86 -0.69
CA ILE A 24 6.81 4.70 0.75
C ILE A 24 5.51 5.27 1.29
N MET A 25 4.80 4.47 2.07
CA MET A 25 3.66 4.90 2.86
C MET A 25 4.06 4.90 4.34
N ILE A 26 3.69 5.96 5.07
CA ILE A 26 3.90 6.03 6.52
C ILE A 26 2.56 5.84 7.21
N LEU A 27 2.39 4.69 7.86
CA LEU A 27 1.23 4.41 8.70
C LEU A 27 1.53 4.87 10.13
N LYS A 28 0.85 5.94 10.56
CA LYS A 28 1.01 6.51 11.90
C LYS A 28 0.08 5.82 12.89
N LEU A 29 0.66 5.17 13.89
CA LEU A 29 -0.06 4.57 15.01
C LEU A 29 0.20 5.37 16.28
N LYS A 30 -0.67 5.19 17.29
CA LYS A 30 -0.45 5.76 18.63
C LYS A 30 0.87 5.28 19.26
N SER A 31 1.34 4.09 18.87
CA SER A 31 2.55 3.44 19.36
C SER A 31 3.80 3.73 18.51
N GLY A 32 3.69 4.49 17.43
CA GLY A 32 4.81 4.79 16.53
C GLY A 32 4.45 4.69 15.05
N GLU A 33 5.43 4.88 14.20
CA GLU A 33 5.27 4.84 12.75
C GLU A 33 5.64 3.46 12.19
N VAL A 34 4.86 3.00 11.21
CA VAL A 34 5.19 1.84 10.38
C VAL A 34 5.48 2.36 8.97
N VAL A 35 6.73 2.19 8.54
CA VAL A 35 7.18 2.56 7.20
C VAL A 35 6.98 1.38 6.26
N ILE A 36 6.23 1.59 5.18
CA ILE A 36 5.79 0.54 4.27
C ILE A 36 6.29 0.87 2.88
N GLU A 37 7.05 -0.04 2.28
CA GLU A 37 7.41 0.03 0.85
C GLU A 37 6.33 -0.63 0.00
N LEU A 38 5.93 0.04 -1.08
CA LEU A 38 4.88 -0.37 -2.01
C LEU A 38 5.50 -0.86 -3.33
N PHE A 39 5.17 -2.07 -3.74
CA PHE A 39 5.76 -2.69 -4.93
C PHE A 39 4.95 -2.40 -6.20
N ASP A 40 5.08 -1.18 -6.74
CA ASP A 40 4.34 -0.71 -7.92
C ASP A 40 4.55 -1.56 -9.19
N LYS A 41 5.65 -2.31 -9.28
CA LYS A 41 5.92 -3.25 -10.38
C LYS A 41 5.23 -4.60 -10.22
N ILE A 42 4.83 -4.96 -9.00
CA ILE A 42 4.23 -6.26 -8.67
C ILE A 42 2.71 -6.15 -8.66
N ALA A 43 2.18 -5.13 -7.96
CA ALA A 43 0.74 -4.89 -7.84
C ALA A 43 0.39 -3.43 -8.19
N PRO A 44 0.56 -2.99 -9.46
CA PRO A 44 0.40 -1.59 -9.86
C PRO A 44 -0.97 -1.01 -9.53
N ASN A 45 -2.05 -1.77 -9.70
CA ASN A 45 -3.40 -1.27 -9.44
C ASN A 45 -3.69 -1.18 -7.93
N HIS A 46 -3.21 -2.13 -7.13
CA HIS A 46 -3.33 -2.06 -5.68
C HIS A 46 -2.49 -0.93 -5.10
N VAL A 47 -1.26 -0.73 -5.57
CA VAL A 47 -0.41 0.39 -5.15
C VAL A 47 -1.05 1.73 -5.51
N LYS A 48 -1.64 1.83 -6.71
CA LYS A 48 -2.40 3.03 -7.08
C LYS A 48 -3.56 3.28 -6.12
N ARG A 49 -4.37 2.25 -5.83
CA ARG A 49 -5.50 2.36 -4.90
C ARG A 49 -5.08 2.82 -3.51
N PHE A 50 -4.01 2.23 -2.97
CA PHE A 50 -3.45 2.62 -1.68
C PHE A 50 -3.09 4.10 -1.66
N LYS A 51 -2.40 4.58 -2.69
CA LYS A 51 -2.02 5.98 -2.82
C LYS A 51 -3.23 6.89 -2.92
N ASP A 52 -4.23 6.53 -3.72
CA ASP A 52 -5.47 7.31 -3.86
C ASP A 52 -6.17 7.45 -2.49
N LEU A 53 -6.43 6.33 -1.80
CA LEU A 53 -7.10 6.33 -0.49
C LEU A 53 -6.29 7.03 0.61
N ALA A 54 -4.96 6.88 0.62
CA ALA A 54 -4.09 7.57 1.56
C ALA A 54 -4.05 9.08 1.32
N ASN A 55 -3.93 9.52 0.05
CA ASN A 55 -3.94 10.95 -0.32
C ASN A 55 -5.27 11.62 0.00
N GLU A 56 -6.38 10.88 -0.15
CA GLU A 56 -7.72 11.31 0.27
C GLU A 56 -7.95 11.23 1.79
N LYS A 57 -6.95 10.78 2.55
CA LYS A 57 -7.03 10.58 4.01
C LYS A 57 -8.11 9.60 4.46
N LYS A 58 -8.55 8.70 3.57
CA LYS A 58 -9.61 7.72 3.86
C LYS A 58 -9.21 6.72 4.95
N TYR A 59 -7.92 6.48 5.11
CA TYR A 59 -7.38 5.62 6.16
C TYR A 59 -7.24 6.31 7.54
N ASP A 60 -7.34 7.63 7.62
CA ASP A 60 -7.22 8.35 8.89
C ASP A 60 -8.38 7.96 9.82
N GLY A 61 -8.05 7.46 11.02
CA GLY A 61 -9.04 6.99 12.00
C GLY A 61 -9.57 5.58 11.75
N VAL A 62 -9.11 4.88 10.70
CA VAL A 62 -9.51 3.49 10.46
C VAL A 62 -8.84 2.56 11.48
N VAL A 63 -9.65 1.75 12.15
CA VAL A 63 -9.20 0.84 13.20
C VAL A 63 -8.71 -0.49 12.61
N PHE A 64 -7.77 -1.11 13.31
CA PHE A 64 -7.48 -2.53 13.14
C PHE A 64 -8.62 -3.35 13.76
N HIS A 65 -9.56 -3.77 12.93
CA HIS A 65 -10.78 -4.46 13.38
C HIS A 65 -10.56 -5.97 13.57
N ARG A 66 -9.51 -6.55 12.97
CA ARG A 66 -9.21 -7.98 13.09
C ARG A 66 -7.71 -8.20 13.27
N VAL A 67 -7.31 -8.59 14.48
CA VAL A 67 -5.91 -8.86 14.84
C VAL A 67 -5.83 -10.26 15.42
N ILE A 68 -4.99 -11.12 14.81
CA ILE A 68 -4.81 -12.50 15.23
C ILE A 68 -3.34 -12.71 15.56
N GLU A 69 -3.06 -13.02 16.83
CA GLU A 69 -1.70 -13.31 17.28
C GLU A 69 -1.11 -14.48 16.49
N GLY A 70 0.14 -14.30 16.04
CA GLY A 70 0.83 -15.30 15.23
C GLY A 70 0.37 -15.38 13.77
N PHE A 71 -0.55 -14.53 13.32
CA PHE A 71 -0.99 -14.47 11.93
C PHE A 71 -0.83 -13.06 11.33
N MET A 72 -1.81 -12.17 11.52
CA MET A 72 -1.82 -10.85 10.89
C MET A 72 -2.66 -9.83 11.67
N ALA A 73 -2.52 -8.56 11.28
CA ALA A 73 -3.43 -7.48 11.65
C ALA A 73 -4.06 -6.87 10.41
N GLN A 74 -5.39 -6.90 10.33
CA GLN A 74 -6.21 -6.41 9.23
C GLN A 74 -6.90 -5.10 9.59
N THR A 75 -6.93 -4.18 8.62
CA THR A 75 -7.46 -2.82 8.71
C THR A 75 -7.96 -2.37 7.33
N GLY A 76 -8.24 -1.08 7.16
CA GLY A 76 -8.56 -0.46 5.87
C GLY A 76 -10.03 -0.54 5.48
N ASP A 77 -10.94 -0.90 6.40
CA ASP A 77 -12.37 -0.74 6.18
C ASP A 77 -12.72 0.74 6.37
N VAL A 78 -12.72 1.49 5.27
CA VAL A 78 -12.92 2.94 5.27
C VAL A 78 -14.39 3.33 5.48
N GLN A 79 -15.32 2.37 5.42
CA GLN A 79 -16.76 2.62 5.55
C GLN A 79 -17.24 2.38 6.97
N PHE A 80 -16.99 1.20 7.54
CA PHE A 80 -17.48 0.82 8.87
C PHE A 80 -16.36 0.81 9.92
N GLY A 81 -15.09 0.80 9.50
CA GLY A 81 -13.94 0.76 10.40
C GLY A 81 -13.37 2.13 10.78
N ASN A 82 -13.85 3.24 10.21
CA ASN A 82 -13.35 4.57 10.55
C ASN A 82 -14.01 5.10 11.84
N SER A 83 -13.27 5.15 12.95
CA SER A 83 -13.81 5.54 14.27
C SER A 83 -14.26 7.00 14.38
N SER A 84 -13.97 7.82 13.37
CA SER A 84 -14.36 9.22 13.30
C SER A 84 -15.52 9.47 12.33
N SER A 85 -16.04 8.43 11.66
CA SER A 85 -17.14 8.52 10.70
C SER A 85 -18.49 8.26 11.36
N ASP A 86 -19.54 8.90 10.87
CA ASP A 86 -20.94 8.64 11.28
C ASP A 86 -21.39 7.21 10.94
N THR A 87 -20.73 6.57 9.98
CA THR A 87 -20.98 5.18 9.56
C THR A 87 -20.19 4.15 10.37
N TYR A 88 -19.41 4.58 11.37
CA TYR A 88 -18.61 3.68 12.20
C TYR A 88 -19.48 2.61 12.87
N ASP A 89 -19.13 1.35 12.65
CA ASP A 89 -19.76 0.22 13.31
C ASP A 89 -18.76 -0.94 13.41
N ILE A 90 -18.23 -1.16 14.62
CA ILE A 90 -17.23 -2.20 14.86
C ILE A 90 -17.76 -3.62 14.59
N GLN A 91 -19.07 -3.85 14.69
CA GLN A 91 -19.67 -5.16 14.39
C GLN A 91 -19.75 -5.43 12.88
N ARG A 92 -19.64 -4.38 12.06
CA ARG A 92 -19.65 -4.45 10.60
C ARG A 92 -18.29 -4.22 9.98
N ALA A 93 -17.30 -3.79 10.77
CA ALA A 93 -15.94 -3.60 10.32
C ALA A 93 -15.38 -4.93 9.77
N GLY A 94 -14.86 -4.86 8.54
CA GLY A 94 -14.45 -6.02 7.74
C GLY A 94 -15.39 -6.32 6.58
N THR A 95 -16.59 -5.74 6.55
CA THR A 95 -17.56 -5.91 5.45
C THR A 95 -17.66 -4.70 4.51
N GLY A 96 -17.03 -3.58 4.87
CA GLY A 96 -17.07 -2.35 4.09
C GLY A 96 -15.93 -2.21 3.09
N GLY A 97 -16.04 -1.16 2.29
CA GLY A 97 -15.06 -0.78 1.28
C GLY A 97 -15.08 0.72 1.00
N SER A 98 -14.24 1.16 0.07
CA SER A 98 -14.29 2.51 -0.46
C SER A 98 -15.34 2.65 -1.57
N ASP A 99 -15.58 3.87 -2.02
CA ASP A 99 -16.47 4.17 -3.16
C ASP A 99 -15.88 3.74 -4.52
N TYR A 100 -14.63 3.27 -4.53
CA TYR A 100 -13.98 2.77 -5.72
C TYR A 100 -14.43 1.34 -6.06
N PRO A 101 -14.35 0.93 -7.35
CA PRO A 101 -14.64 -0.45 -7.73
C PRO A 101 -13.64 -1.43 -7.12
N ASP A 102 -14.04 -2.70 -7.06
CA ASP A 102 -13.13 -3.77 -6.67
C ASP A 102 -11.98 -3.92 -7.67
N LEU A 103 -10.87 -4.44 -7.17
CA LEU A 103 -9.63 -4.63 -7.89
C LEU A 103 -9.50 -6.08 -8.32
N LYS A 104 -9.12 -6.27 -9.58
CA LYS A 104 -8.68 -7.57 -10.05
C LYS A 104 -7.42 -8.01 -9.31
N ALA A 105 -7.34 -9.30 -9.01
CA ALA A 105 -6.19 -9.90 -8.37
C ALA A 105 -4.90 -9.66 -9.18
N GLU A 106 -3.86 -9.22 -8.49
CA GLU A 106 -2.48 -9.09 -8.98
C GLU A 106 -1.62 -10.08 -8.18
N PHE A 107 -1.73 -11.38 -8.50
CA PHE A 107 -0.96 -12.42 -7.80
C PHE A 107 0.51 -12.40 -8.23
N SER A 108 1.40 -12.74 -7.29
CA SER A 108 2.83 -12.84 -7.52
C SER A 108 3.46 -14.01 -6.76
N ASP A 109 4.74 -14.27 -7.03
CA ASP A 109 5.53 -15.27 -6.30
C ASP A 109 6.17 -14.73 -5.01
N LEU A 110 5.83 -13.50 -4.59
CA LEU A 110 6.30 -12.97 -3.32
C LEU A 110 5.64 -13.73 -2.15
N PRO A 111 6.43 -14.18 -1.16
CA PRO A 111 5.91 -14.89 -0.02
C PRO A 111 5.27 -13.94 1.01
N HIS A 112 4.27 -14.44 1.72
CA HIS A 112 3.69 -13.79 2.90
C HIS A 112 4.55 -14.02 4.13
N GLU A 113 5.68 -13.33 4.21
CA GLU A 113 6.57 -13.34 5.37
C GLU A 113 6.13 -12.35 6.45
N ARG A 114 6.80 -12.38 7.61
CA ARG A 114 6.60 -11.34 8.64
C ARG A 114 6.85 -9.96 8.04
N GLY A 115 5.91 -9.05 8.23
CA GLY A 115 5.97 -7.67 7.73
C GLY A 115 5.35 -7.48 6.34
N THR A 116 5.02 -8.56 5.62
CA THR A 116 4.34 -8.45 4.34
C THR A 116 2.99 -7.76 4.51
N LEU A 117 2.77 -6.69 3.75
CA LEU A 117 1.47 -6.09 3.53
C LEU A 117 0.80 -6.83 2.37
N SER A 118 -0.50 -7.11 2.49
CA SER A 118 -1.27 -7.73 1.42
C SER A 118 -2.74 -7.30 1.49
N MET A 119 -3.43 -7.35 0.35
CA MET A 119 -4.82 -6.92 0.23
C MET A 119 -5.80 -7.98 0.71
N ALA A 120 -6.73 -7.55 1.57
CA ALA A 120 -7.84 -8.40 1.98
C ALA A 120 -8.91 -8.44 0.87
N ARG A 121 -9.58 -9.59 0.77
CA ARG A 121 -10.67 -9.85 -0.19
C ARG A 121 -11.66 -10.84 0.39
N SER A 122 -12.84 -10.93 -0.24
CA SER A 122 -13.80 -11.99 0.01
C SER A 122 -13.38 -13.30 -0.68
N SER A 123 -14.30 -14.26 -0.81
CA SER A 123 -14.06 -15.49 -1.56
C SER A 123 -13.74 -15.25 -3.03
N ASP A 124 -14.29 -14.19 -3.62
CA ASP A 124 -13.97 -13.80 -5.00
C ASP A 124 -12.54 -13.22 -5.07
N PRO A 125 -11.63 -13.79 -5.89
CA PRO A 125 -10.29 -13.25 -6.12
C PRO A 125 -10.26 -11.76 -6.48
N ASP A 126 -11.25 -11.27 -7.22
CA ASP A 126 -11.30 -9.91 -7.76
C ASP A 126 -12.15 -8.96 -6.89
N SER A 127 -12.33 -9.28 -5.60
CA SER A 127 -13.13 -8.48 -4.64
C SER A 127 -12.31 -7.62 -3.68
N ALA A 128 -11.01 -7.46 -3.92
CA ALA A 128 -10.19 -6.58 -3.10
C ALA A 128 -10.62 -5.12 -3.29
N ASN A 129 -10.75 -4.34 -2.21
CA ASN A 129 -11.21 -2.95 -2.30
C ASN A 129 -10.29 -1.96 -1.59
N SER A 130 -10.45 -1.79 -0.28
CA SER A 130 -9.69 -0.84 0.54
C SER A 130 -8.96 -1.49 1.70
N GLN A 131 -9.38 -2.70 2.07
CA GLN A 131 -8.90 -3.43 3.24
C GLN A 131 -7.58 -4.14 2.95
N PHE A 132 -6.70 -4.17 3.95
CA PHE A 132 -5.40 -4.82 3.87
C PHE A 132 -4.99 -5.39 5.22
N PHE A 133 -3.99 -6.25 5.21
CA PHE A 133 -3.41 -6.83 6.42
C PHE A 133 -1.88 -6.81 6.38
N ILE A 134 -1.28 -6.84 7.58
CA ILE A 134 0.16 -6.94 7.77
C ILE A 134 0.45 -8.24 8.53
N CYS A 135 1.29 -9.10 7.96
CA CYS A 135 1.66 -10.39 8.55
C CYS A 135 2.57 -10.24 9.78
N PHE A 136 2.27 -10.95 10.86
CA PHE A 136 3.12 -11.05 12.05
C PHE A 136 4.09 -12.24 12.01
N LYS A 137 3.74 -13.26 11.23
CA LYS A 137 4.55 -14.46 10.95
C LYS A 137 4.39 -14.89 9.49
N ALA A 138 5.27 -15.77 9.04
CA ALA A 138 5.16 -16.43 7.76
C ALA A 138 3.79 -17.13 7.61
N SER A 139 3.12 -16.87 6.49
CA SER A 139 1.78 -17.34 6.18
C SER A 139 1.73 -17.93 4.76
N PRO A 140 2.52 -18.97 4.45
CA PRO A 140 2.70 -19.48 3.08
C PRO A 140 1.42 -20.05 2.45
N PHE A 141 0.39 -20.30 3.25
CA PHE A 141 -0.93 -20.70 2.78
C PHE A 141 -1.68 -19.57 2.03
N LEU A 142 -1.17 -18.34 2.06
CA LEU A 142 -1.70 -17.20 1.29
C LEU A 142 -0.97 -16.98 -0.04
N ASP A 143 0.20 -17.61 -0.24
CA ASP A 143 1.07 -17.35 -1.38
C ASP A 143 0.39 -17.69 -2.70
N ARG A 144 0.55 -16.80 -3.69
CA ARG A 144 -0.12 -16.87 -5.02
C ARG A 144 -1.65 -16.89 -4.96
N GLN A 145 -2.26 -16.60 -3.80
CA GLN A 145 -3.72 -16.51 -3.62
C GLN A 145 -4.18 -15.10 -3.20
N TYR A 146 -3.25 -14.23 -2.84
CA TYR A 146 -3.49 -12.85 -2.42
C TYR A 146 -2.48 -11.92 -3.10
N SER A 147 -2.87 -10.67 -3.30
CA SER A 147 -2.00 -9.62 -3.83
C SER A 147 -1.16 -9.05 -2.71
N VAL A 148 0.16 -9.24 -2.82
CA VAL A 148 1.19 -8.66 -1.97
C VAL A 148 1.48 -7.23 -2.42
#